data_AF-A0A3D0MW17-F1
#
_entry.id   AF-A0A3D0MW17-F1
#
_cell.length_a   1.000
_cell.length_b   1.000
_cell.length_c   1.000
_cell.angle_alpha   90.00
_cell.angle_beta   90.00
_cell.angle_gamma   90.00
#
_symmetry.space_group_name_H-M   'P 1'
#
loop_
_entity.id
_entity.type
_entity.pdbx_description
1 polymer ?
#
loop_
_entity_poly.entity_id
_entity_poly.type
_entity_poly.pdbx_seq_one_letter_code
_entity_poly.pdbx_strand_id
1 'polypeptide(L)'
;MKPADIKNDLIYYTINHSNFDTKRDYISISHIHLPAENLIDIYKHGFKSTDETKLKCYKGYQMERDLIFRLKKIYGDRIKTNIEYQKGIVKGHPDFELDGIPGDCKSVLMDEWLPDKKLPMKVYWQIQGYLYLSQKRNAILIYESRESGMLKVFEIFKNDNFQNQIKTKLDKIYEYFEHKPG
;
A
#
# COMPACT_ATOMS: atom_id res chain seq x y z
N MET A 1 31.04 17.60 18.03
CA MET A 1 30.08 16.65 17.45
C MET A 1 30.85 15.69 16.58
N LYS A 2 30.80 14.38 16.86
CA LYS A 2 31.48 13.36 16.04
C LYS A 2 30.56 12.97 14.87
N PRO A 3 31.11 12.59 13.70
CA PRO A 3 30.28 12.10 12.59
C PRO A 3 29.33 10.95 12.96
N ALA A 4 29.72 10.11 13.93
CA ALA A 4 28.87 9.05 14.47
C ALA A 4 27.60 9.58 15.18
N ASP A 5 27.69 10.72 15.86
CA ASP A 5 26.56 11.33 16.57
C ASP A 5 25.51 11.77 15.56
N ILE A 6 25.92 12.44 14.48
CA ILE A 6 25.03 12.89 13.39
C ILE A 6 24.30 11.70 12.75
N LYS A 7 25.02 10.60 12.46
CA LYS A 7 24.41 9.39 11.91
C LYS A 7 23.33 8.84 12.83
N ASN A 8 23.63 8.73 14.13
CA ASN A 8 22.70 8.18 15.11
C ASN A 8 21.46 9.07 15.27
N ASP A 9 21.64 10.39 15.31
CA ASP A 9 20.55 11.36 15.37
C ASP A 9 19.62 11.25 14.16
N LEU A 10 20.20 11.12 12.95
CA LEU A 10 19.41 10.93 11.72
C LEU A 10 18.66 9.60 11.70
N ILE A 11 19.28 8.51 12.15
CA ILE A 11 18.62 7.18 12.24
C ILE A 11 17.47 7.24 13.25
N TYR A 12 17.72 7.79 14.44
CA TYR A 12 16.72 7.94 15.48
C TYR A 12 15.55 8.80 15.01
N TYR A 13 15.82 9.93 14.37
CA TYR A 13 14.80 10.76 13.76
C TYR A 13 13.97 9.96 12.74
N THR A 14 14.63 9.24 11.83
CA THR A 14 13.96 8.47 10.77
C THR A 14 13.05 7.38 11.35
N ILE A 15 13.51 6.65 12.38
CA ILE A 15 12.73 5.60 13.04
C ILE A 15 11.46 6.18 13.66
N ASN A 16 11.57 7.30 14.38
CA ASN A 16 10.44 7.93 15.08
C ASN A 16 9.48 8.67 14.15
N HIS A 17 9.90 9.01 12.93
CA HIS A 17 9.07 9.67 11.92
C HIS A 17 8.74 8.74 10.73
N SER A 18 8.92 7.43 10.90
CA SER A 18 8.66 6.42 9.86
C SER A 18 7.20 6.33 9.43
N ASN A 19 6.27 6.83 10.24
CA ASN A 19 4.83 6.63 10.09
C ASN A 19 4.45 5.15 10.00
N PHE A 20 5.30 4.25 10.52
CA PHE A 20 4.97 2.84 10.59
C PHE A 20 3.86 2.64 11.61
N ASP A 21 2.71 2.25 11.12
CA ASP A 21 1.53 2.02 11.93
C ASP A 21 1.56 0.60 12.52
N THR A 22 1.74 0.52 13.83
CA THR A 22 1.79 -0.75 14.56
C THR A 22 0.41 -1.32 14.86
N LYS A 23 -0.67 -0.53 14.82
CA LYS A 23 -2.02 -1.01 15.12
C LYS A 23 -3.09 -0.13 14.50
N ARG A 24 -3.99 -0.77 13.76
CA ARG A 24 -5.13 -0.13 13.08
C ARG A 24 -6.44 -0.56 13.72
N ASP A 25 -7.43 0.32 13.63
CA ASP A 25 -8.84 0.04 13.92
C ASP A 25 -9.60 -0.53 12.71
N TYR A 26 -8.87 -0.92 11.66
CA TYR A 26 -9.41 -1.51 10.44
C TYR A 26 -8.47 -2.59 9.84
N ILE A 27 -9.02 -3.45 8.98
CA ILE A 27 -8.26 -4.41 8.18
C ILE A 27 -7.85 -3.77 6.86
N SER A 28 -6.54 -3.63 6.64
CA SER A 28 -5.98 -3.01 5.44
C SER A 28 -5.97 -3.94 4.23
N ILE A 29 -6.48 -3.46 3.10
CA ILE A 29 -6.43 -4.19 1.83
C ILE A 29 -5.00 -4.40 1.29
N SER A 30 -4.01 -3.64 1.78
CA SER A 30 -2.59 -3.85 1.45
C SER A 30 -2.09 -5.26 1.78
N HIS A 31 -2.75 -5.93 2.73
CA HIS A 31 -2.42 -7.29 3.15
C HIS A 31 -3.39 -8.35 2.62
N ILE A 32 -4.31 -7.99 1.71
CA ILE A 32 -5.39 -8.89 1.25
C ILE A 32 -4.90 -10.17 0.58
N HIS A 33 -3.62 -10.25 0.22
CA HIS A 33 -2.99 -11.48 -0.26
C HIS A 33 -2.88 -12.57 0.83
N LEU A 34 -2.85 -12.20 2.11
CA LEU A 34 -2.80 -13.13 3.23
C LEU A 34 -4.12 -13.88 3.42
N PRO A 35 -4.12 -15.04 4.11
CA PRO A 35 -5.34 -15.71 4.55
C PRO A 35 -6.19 -14.83 5.48
N ALA A 36 -7.50 -15.12 5.60
CA ALA A 36 -8.44 -14.31 6.39
C ALA A 36 -8.09 -14.31 7.88
N GLU A 37 -7.71 -15.47 8.41
CA GLU A 37 -7.25 -15.68 9.77
C GLU A 37 -6.04 -14.80 10.11
N ASN A 38 -5.09 -14.65 9.19
CA ASN A 38 -3.92 -13.79 9.38
C ASN A 38 -4.33 -12.30 9.39
N LEU A 39 -5.30 -11.90 8.57
CA LEU A 39 -5.81 -10.53 8.57
C LEU A 39 -6.51 -10.20 9.90
N ILE A 40 -7.29 -11.14 10.43
CA ILE A 40 -7.95 -11.02 11.73
C ILE A 40 -6.92 -10.98 12.87
N ASP A 41 -5.88 -11.80 12.80
CA ASP A 41 -4.78 -11.82 13.77
C ASP A 41 -4.04 -10.47 13.81
N ILE A 42 -3.66 -9.96 12.64
CA ILE A 42 -3.04 -8.63 12.48
C ILE A 42 -3.92 -7.53 13.05
N TYR A 43 -5.24 -7.58 12.80
CA TYR A 43 -6.16 -6.59 13.35
C TYR A 43 -6.16 -6.58 14.89
N LYS A 44 -6.18 -7.76 15.52
CA LYS A 44 -6.21 -7.87 16.99
C LYS A 44 -4.89 -7.48 17.64
N HIS A 45 -3.79 -7.98 17.09
CA HIS A 45 -2.49 -7.98 17.73
C HIS A 45 -1.53 -6.92 17.16
N GLY A 46 -1.90 -6.28 16.06
CA GLY A 46 -1.09 -5.29 15.36
C GLY A 46 0.06 -5.90 14.56
N PHE A 47 0.92 -5.03 14.05
CA PHE A 47 2.12 -5.39 13.31
C PHE A 47 3.35 -5.36 14.22
N LYS A 48 4.17 -6.41 14.12
CA LYS A 48 5.52 -6.38 14.70
C LYS A 48 6.35 -5.34 13.94
N SER A 49 7.06 -4.49 14.68
CA SER A 49 7.96 -3.48 14.12
C SER A 49 9.38 -3.70 14.60
N THR A 50 10.33 -3.52 13.68
CA THR A 50 11.76 -3.44 13.96
C THR A 50 12.29 -2.11 13.42
N ASP A 51 13.42 -1.64 13.92
CA ASP A 51 14.05 -0.41 13.40
C ASP A 51 14.31 -0.51 11.90
N GLU A 52 14.77 -1.68 11.43
CA GLU A 52 14.94 -1.94 10.00
C GLU A 52 13.63 -1.79 9.21
N THR A 53 12.52 -2.33 9.72
CA THR A 53 11.20 -2.19 9.09
C THR A 53 10.76 -0.73 9.04
N LYS A 54 10.98 0.03 10.12
CA LYS A 54 10.67 1.46 10.20
C LYS A 54 11.50 2.29 9.23
N LEU A 55 12.80 2.01 9.12
CA LEU A 55 13.68 2.67 8.16
C LEU A 55 13.25 2.39 6.71
N LYS A 56 12.92 1.13 6.39
CA LYS A 56 12.39 0.75 5.07
C LYS A 56 11.06 1.45 4.76
N CYS A 57 10.17 1.52 5.75
CA CYS A 57 8.88 2.20 5.64
C CYS A 57 9.04 3.70 5.36
N TYR A 58 9.89 4.39 6.13
CA TYR A 58 10.21 5.81 5.89
C TYR A 58 10.71 6.05 4.47
N LYS A 59 11.63 5.20 3.98
CA LYS A 59 12.15 5.30 2.61
C LYS A 59 11.09 5.03 1.55
N GLY A 60 10.17 4.09 1.79
CA GLY A 60 8.99 3.89 0.94
C GLY A 60 8.16 5.16 0.80
N TYR A 61 7.74 5.74 1.93
CA TYR A 61 6.96 6.98 1.95
C TYR A 61 7.70 8.18 1.38
N GLN A 62 9.02 8.24 1.52
CA GLN A 62 9.81 9.29 0.88
C GLN A 62 9.66 9.26 -0.65
N MET A 63 9.77 8.08 -1.26
CA MET A 63 9.65 7.92 -2.72
C MET A 63 8.21 8.14 -3.19
N GLU A 64 7.23 7.61 -2.46
CA GLU A 64 5.81 7.82 -2.75
C GLU A 64 5.44 9.31 -2.77
N ARG A 65 5.84 10.08 -1.75
CA ARG A 65 5.58 11.53 -1.70
C ARG A 65 6.17 12.27 -2.88
N ASP A 66 7.37 11.89 -3.32
CA ASP A 66 8.02 12.51 -4.46
C ASP A 66 7.30 12.19 -5.79
N LEU A 67 6.90 10.93 -6.00
CA LEU A 67 6.09 10.53 -7.16
C LEU A 67 4.75 11.27 -7.19
N ILE A 68 4.05 11.32 -6.07
CA ILE A 68 2.78 12.04 -5.93
C ILE A 68 2.96 13.54 -6.21
N PHE A 69 4.04 14.14 -5.73
CA PHE A 69 4.37 15.54 -6.02
C PHE A 69 4.57 15.77 -7.53
N ARG A 70 5.35 14.92 -8.20
CA ARG A 70 5.55 14.97 -9.66
C ARG A 70 4.24 14.81 -10.43
N LEU A 71 3.39 13.85 -10.04
CA LEU A 71 2.08 13.66 -10.66
C LEU A 71 1.20 14.89 -10.53
N LYS A 72 1.15 15.52 -9.34
CA LYS A 72 0.41 16.77 -9.13
C LYS A 72 0.94 17.92 -9.98
N LYS A 73 2.25 18.00 -10.21
CA LYS A 73 2.83 19.02 -11.11
C LYS A 73 2.47 18.81 -12.57
N ILE A 74 2.34 17.56 -13.01
CA ILE A 74 2.02 17.22 -14.41
C ILE A 74 0.52 17.34 -14.69
N TYR A 75 -0.31 16.80 -13.80
CA TYR A 75 -1.74 16.62 -14.05
C TYR A 75 -2.63 17.61 -13.26
N GLY A 76 -2.05 18.39 -12.34
CA GLY A 76 -2.77 19.38 -11.55
C GLY A 76 -3.91 18.75 -10.74
N ASP A 77 -5.08 19.37 -10.81
CA ASP A 77 -6.27 19.01 -10.03
C ASP A 77 -6.89 17.67 -10.44
N ARG A 78 -6.44 17.06 -11.54
CA ARG A 78 -6.84 15.71 -11.93
C ARG A 78 -6.31 14.64 -10.98
N ILE A 79 -5.26 14.94 -10.22
CA ILE A 79 -4.69 14.06 -9.20
C ILE A 79 -5.31 14.36 -7.83
N LYS A 80 -6.02 13.38 -7.28
CA LYS A 80 -6.51 13.40 -5.91
C LYS A 80 -5.66 12.48 -5.03
N THR A 81 -5.51 12.82 -3.75
CA THR A 81 -4.74 12.05 -2.75
C THR A 81 -5.55 11.93 -1.46
N ASN A 82 -5.08 11.17 -0.47
CA ASN A 82 -5.83 10.85 0.75
C ASN A 82 -7.15 10.12 0.43
N ILE A 83 -7.09 9.20 -0.52
CA ILE A 83 -8.24 8.42 -0.96
C ILE A 83 -8.45 7.27 0.03
N GLU A 84 -9.70 7.03 0.37
CA GLU A 84 -10.10 5.89 1.20
C GLU A 84 -11.28 5.19 0.53
N TYR A 85 -11.17 3.87 0.37
CA TYR A 85 -12.30 3.01 0.04
C TYR A 85 -12.58 2.11 1.23
N GLN A 86 -13.84 2.03 1.65
CA GLN A 86 -14.23 1.30 2.85
C GLN A 86 -15.42 0.37 2.58
N LYS A 87 -15.38 -0.82 3.19
CA LYS A 87 -16.54 -1.71 3.33
C LYS A 87 -16.48 -2.39 4.70
N GLY A 88 -17.38 -1.99 5.61
CA GLY A 88 -17.35 -2.45 7.00
C GLY A 88 -16.02 -2.11 7.67
N ILE A 89 -15.37 -3.10 8.29
CA ILE A 89 -14.07 -2.96 8.97
C ILE A 89 -12.87 -2.94 8.01
N VAL A 90 -13.08 -3.09 6.70
CA VAL A 90 -12.01 -3.22 5.72
C VAL A 90 -11.83 -1.89 5.00
N LYS A 91 -10.58 -1.42 4.90
CA LYS A 91 -10.23 -0.18 4.18
C LYS A 91 -9.08 -0.38 3.21
N GLY A 92 -9.08 0.42 2.15
CA GLY A 92 -7.99 0.57 1.20
C GLY A 92 -7.64 2.04 0.99
N HIS A 93 -6.34 2.32 0.91
CA HIS A 93 -5.81 3.67 0.72
C HIS A 93 -4.91 3.70 -0.52
N PRO A 94 -5.48 3.86 -1.72
CA PRO A 94 -4.68 4.18 -2.90
C PRO A 94 -3.90 5.47 -2.66
N ASP A 95 -2.68 5.54 -3.19
CA ASP A 95 -1.82 6.70 -3.01
C ASP A 95 -2.38 7.92 -3.77
N PHE A 96 -3.06 7.67 -4.89
CA PHE A 96 -3.77 8.69 -5.65
C PHE A 96 -5.00 8.17 -6.39
N GLU A 97 -5.76 9.10 -6.95
CA GLU A 97 -6.68 8.88 -8.06
C GLU A 97 -6.34 9.85 -9.19
N LEU A 98 -6.32 9.38 -10.44
CA LEU A 98 -6.23 10.19 -11.65
C LEU A 98 -7.53 10.04 -12.44
N ASP A 99 -8.29 11.13 -12.59
CA ASP A 99 -9.61 11.12 -13.26
C ASP A 99 -10.56 10.02 -12.74
N GLY A 100 -10.50 9.74 -11.43
CA GLY A 100 -11.30 8.72 -10.77
C GLY A 100 -10.83 7.27 -10.97
N ILE A 101 -9.63 7.07 -11.51
CA ILE A 101 -8.92 5.79 -11.59
C ILE A 101 -7.95 5.69 -10.41
N PRO A 102 -8.07 4.70 -9.52
CA PRO A 102 -7.16 4.53 -8.39
C PRO A 102 -5.73 4.23 -8.84
N GLY A 103 -4.78 4.74 -8.07
CA GLY A 103 -3.35 4.66 -8.34
C GLY A 103 -2.55 4.27 -7.11
N ASP A 104 -1.47 3.51 -7.30
CA ASP A 104 -0.53 3.14 -6.25
C ASP A 104 0.92 3.25 -6.78
N CYS A 105 1.82 3.71 -5.92
CA CYS A 105 3.21 3.99 -6.19
C CYS A 105 4.09 3.02 -5.39
N LYS A 106 4.97 2.30 -6.08
CA LYS A 106 5.95 1.39 -5.49
C LYS A 106 7.35 1.80 -5.88
N SER A 107 8.32 1.43 -5.06
CA SER A 107 9.73 1.59 -5.40
C SER A 107 10.55 0.33 -5.16
N VAL A 108 11.56 0.13 -5.99
CA VAL A 108 12.56 -0.94 -5.89
C VAL A 108 13.96 -0.33 -5.77
N LEU A 109 14.93 -1.07 -5.23
CA LEU A 109 16.26 -0.51 -5.01
C LEU A 109 17.04 -0.31 -6.32
N MET A 110 16.92 -1.26 -7.25
CA MET A 110 17.73 -1.33 -8.47
C MET A 110 16.84 -1.43 -9.71
N ASP A 111 17.37 -0.97 -10.83
CA ASP A 111 16.68 -0.93 -12.13
C ASP A 111 16.20 -2.32 -12.58
N GLU A 112 17.06 -3.32 -12.39
CA GLU A 112 16.82 -4.74 -12.69
C GLU A 112 15.68 -5.37 -11.88
N TRP A 113 15.26 -4.74 -10.77
CA TRP A 113 14.15 -5.22 -9.94
C TRP A 113 12.80 -4.63 -10.36
N LEU A 114 12.78 -3.70 -11.32
CA LEU A 114 11.53 -3.22 -11.88
C LEU A 114 10.78 -4.40 -12.52
N PRO A 115 9.50 -4.61 -12.19
CA PRO A 115 8.74 -5.69 -12.79
C PRO A 115 8.67 -5.48 -14.29
N ASP A 116 8.73 -6.57 -15.06
CA ASP A 116 8.63 -6.47 -16.52
C ASP A 116 7.26 -6.94 -17.00
N LYS A 117 7.02 -8.25 -16.94
CA LYS A 117 5.74 -8.85 -17.40
C LYS A 117 4.83 -9.30 -16.27
N LYS A 118 5.39 -9.62 -15.10
CA LYS A 118 4.65 -10.15 -13.95
C LYS A 118 4.90 -9.27 -12.75
N LEU A 119 3.81 -8.76 -12.18
CA LEU A 119 3.84 -8.01 -10.94
C LEU A 119 4.02 -8.95 -9.75
N PRO A 120 4.67 -8.51 -8.67
CA PRO A 120 4.68 -9.25 -7.41
C PRO A 120 3.24 -9.56 -6.99
N MET A 121 2.94 -10.83 -6.73
CA MET A 121 1.56 -11.29 -6.49
C MET A 121 0.87 -10.50 -5.37
N LYS A 122 1.58 -10.21 -4.28
CA LYS A 122 1.05 -9.38 -3.17
C LYS A 122 0.56 -8.00 -3.61
N VAL A 123 1.25 -7.37 -4.56
CA VAL A 123 0.88 -6.06 -5.09
C VAL A 123 -0.30 -6.20 -6.03
N TYR A 124 -0.31 -7.22 -6.89
CA TYR A 124 -1.47 -7.50 -7.75
C TYR A 124 -2.75 -7.72 -6.93
N TRP A 125 -2.69 -8.50 -5.85
CA TRP A 125 -3.80 -8.66 -4.90
C TRP A 125 -4.25 -7.35 -4.28
N GLN A 126 -3.32 -6.50 -3.83
CA GLN A 126 -3.64 -5.18 -3.27
C GLN A 126 -4.42 -4.34 -4.29
N ILE A 127 -3.95 -4.28 -5.54
CA ILE A 127 -4.63 -3.52 -6.60
C ILE A 127 -6.02 -4.11 -6.91
N GLN A 128 -6.15 -5.43 -7.02
CA GLN A 128 -7.46 -6.07 -7.18
C GLN A 128 -8.38 -5.75 -5.99
N GLY A 129 -7.83 -5.62 -4.78
CA GLY A 129 -8.54 -5.17 -3.59
C GLY A 129 -9.07 -3.75 -3.71
N TYR A 130 -8.29 -2.80 -4.23
CA TYR A 130 -8.77 -1.45 -4.53
C TYR A 130 -9.91 -1.46 -5.53
N LEU A 131 -9.81 -2.25 -6.60
CA LEU A 131 -10.88 -2.39 -7.60
C LEU A 131 -12.15 -3.03 -7.02
N TYR A 132 -11.98 -3.98 -6.11
CA TYR A 132 -13.09 -4.59 -5.38
C TYR A 132 -13.82 -3.57 -4.52
N LEU A 133 -13.11 -2.74 -3.76
CA LEU A 133 -13.74 -1.77 -2.86
C LEU A 133 -14.34 -0.57 -3.61
N SER A 134 -13.63 -0.07 -4.62
CA SER A 134 -14.02 1.12 -5.38
C SER A 134 -15.05 0.88 -6.49
N GLN A 135 -15.29 -0.39 -6.85
CA GLN A 135 -16.08 -0.80 -8.01
C GLN A 135 -15.57 -0.25 -9.36
N LYS A 136 -14.31 0.18 -9.43
CA LYS A 136 -13.67 0.66 -10.66
C LYS A 136 -13.26 -0.49 -11.55
N ARG A 137 -13.11 -0.21 -12.85
CA ARG A 137 -12.73 -1.21 -13.86
C ARG A 137 -11.23 -1.49 -13.88
N ASN A 138 -10.43 -0.47 -13.60
CA ASN A 138 -8.98 -0.47 -13.75
C ASN A 138 -8.31 0.42 -12.68
N ALA A 139 -7.02 0.20 -12.50
CA ALA A 139 -6.14 0.96 -11.62
C ALA A 139 -4.78 1.18 -12.29
N ILE A 140 -4.06 2.20 -11.84
CA ILE A 140 -2.71 2.53 -12.28
C ILE A 140 -1.72 2.09 -11.21
N LEU A 141 -0.63 1.44 -11.61
CA LEU A 141 0.48 1.09 -10.73
C LEU A 141 1.77 1.65 -11.30
N ILE A 142 2.43 2.50 -10.53
CA ILE A 142 3.70 3.13 -10.93
C ILE A 142 4.81 2.53 -10.07
N TYR A 143 5.83 2.00 -10.73
CA TYR A 143 7.08 1.59 -10.10
C TYR A 143 8.18 2.59 -10.41
N GLU A 144 8.99 2.92 -9.41
CA GLU A 144 10.22 3.68 -9.57
C GLU A 144 11.43 2.89 -9.04
N SER A 145 12.53 2.90 -9.80
CA SER A 145 13.82 2.47 -9.29
C SER A 145 14.51 3.61 -8.53
N ARG A 146 15.03 3.31 -7.34
CA ARG A 146 15.77 4.28 -6.52
C ARG A 146 17.18 4.53 -7.03
N GLU A 147 17.69 3.68 -7.90
CA GLU A 147 19.03 3.78 -8.47
C GLU A 147 19.10 4.91 -9.50
N SER A 148 18.19 4.91 -10.48
CA SER A 148 18.20 5.86 -11.60
C SER A 148 16.99 6.78 -11.67
N GLY A 149 15.92 6.51 -10.90
CA GLY A 149 14.62 7.15 -11.08
C GLY A 149 13.82 6.58 -12.26
N MET A 150 14.26 5.48 -12.88
CA MET A 150 13.53 4.85 -13.98
C MET A 150 12.13 4.43 -13.54
N LEU A 151 11.13 4.76 -14.37
CA LEU A 151 9.72 4.48 -14.12
C LEU A 151 9.19 3.34 -14.99
N LYS A 152 8.32 2.51 -14.42
CA LYS A 152 7.41 1.64 -15.16
C LYS A 152 5.98 1.85 -14.70
N VAL A 153 5.06 1.89 -15.65
CA VAL A 153 3.64 2.13 -15.38
C VAL A 153 2.83 0.96 -15.92
N PHE A 154 1.89 0.47 -15.10
CA PHE A 154 1.01 -0.64 -15.44
C PHE A 154 -0.44 -0.18 -15.29
N GLU A 155 -1.25 -0.51 -16.28
CA GLU A 155 -2.70 -0.48 -16.15
C GLU A 155 -3.19 -1.88 -15.78
N ILE A 156 -3.92 -1.98 -14.67
CA ILE A 156 -4.38 -3.26 -14.13
C ILE A 156 -5.89 -3.27 -14.14
N PHE A 157 -6.46 -4.16 -14.94
CA PHE A 157 -7.90 -4.37 -15.03
C PHE A 157 -8.39 -5.32 -13.94
N LYS A 158 -9.65 -5.13 -13.56
CA LYS A 158 -10.39 -6.04 -12.68
C LYS A 158 -10.35 -7.46 -13.24
N ASN A 159 -10.05 -8.44 -12.38
CA ASN A 159 -10.00 -9.85 -12.74
C ASN A 159 -11.00 -10.65 -11.90
N ASP A 160 -12.06 -11.17 -12.53
CA ASP A 160 -13.19 -11.77 -11.81
C ASP A 160 -12.79 -12.92 -10.88
N ASN A 161 -11.79 -13.73 -11.23
CA ASN A 161 -11.30 -14.79 -10.36
C ASN A 161 -10.73 -14.20 -9.05
N PHE A 162 -9.92 -13.15 -9.12
CA PHE A 162 -9.40 -12.47 -7.94
C PHE A 162 -10.50 -11.75 -7.16
N GLN A 163 -11.45 -11.14 -7.85
CA GLN A 163 -12.58 -10.46 -7.21
C GLN A 163 -13.43 -11.43 -6.40
N ASN A 164 -13.69 -12.63 -6.95
CA ASN A 164 -14.41 -13.69 -6.24
C ASN A 164 -13.61 -14.19 -5.03
N GLN A 165 -12.30 -14.38 -5.16
CA GLN A 165 -11.47 -14.80 -4.03
C GLN A 165 -11.40 -13.72 -2.93
N ILE A 166 -11.32 -12.45 -3.30
CA ILE A 166 -11.39 -11.32 -2.36
C ILE A 166 -12.75 -11.33 -1.67
N LYS A 167 -13.86 -11.43 -2.42
CA LYS A 167 -15.21 -11.53 -1.85
C LYS A 167 -15.28 -12.64 -0.80
N THR A 168 -14.93 -13.88 -1.16
CA THR A 168 -14.97 -15.02 -0.24
C THR A 168 -14.12 -14.80 1.01
N LYS A 169 -12.97 -14.14 0.87
CA LYS A 169 -12.10 -13.82 2.00
C LYS A 169 -12.72 -12.77 2.91
N LEU A 170 -13.31 -11.72 2.33
CA LEU A 170 -13.97 -10.66 3.09
C LEU A 170 -15.23 -11.16 3.79
N ASP A 171 -16.02 -12.02 3.14
CA ASP A 171 -17.21 -12.63 3.74
C ASP A 171 -16.84 -13.37 5.05
N LYS A 172 -15.77 -14.18 5.03
CA LYS A 172 -15.24 -14.85 6.24
C LYS A 172 -14.82 -13.87 7.34
N ILE A 173 -14.25 -12.72 6.95
CA ILE A 173 -13.85 -11.68 7.91
C ILE A 173 -15.11 -11.07 8.54
N TYR A 174 -16.12 -10.74 7.75
CA TYR A 174 -17.36 -10.16 8.25
C TYR A 174 -18.11 -11.13 9.17
N GLU A 175 -18.25 -12.40 8.78
CA GLU A 175 -18.83 -13.45 9.62
C GLU A 175 -18.14 -13.55 10.99
N TYR A 176 -16.80 -13.44 11.03
CA TYR A 176 -16.04 -13.44 12.27
C TYR A 176 -16.42 -12.29 13.21
N PHE A 177 -16.68 -11.09 12.66
CA PHE A 177 -17.01 -9.89 13.45
C PHE A 177 -18.50 -9.73 13.74
N GLU A 178 -19.40 -10.31 12.93
CA GLU A 178 -20.84 -10.32 13.20
C GLU A 178 -21.22 -11.31 14.31
N HIS A 179 -20.48 -12.42 14.46
CA HIS A 179 -20.78 -13.49 15.42
C HIS A 179 -20.03 -13.43 16.76
N LYS A 180 -19.31 -12.33 17.06
CA LYS A 180 -18.70 -12.14 18.38
C LYS A 180 -19.25 -10.88 19.05
N PRO A 181 -20.00 -11.00 20.17
CA PRO A 181 -20.29 -9.84 21.00
C PRO A 181 -18.96 -9.28 21.52
N GLY A 182 -18.85 -7.95 21.45
CA GLY A 182 -17.67 -7.19 21.86
C GLY A 182 -17.33 -7.33 23.34
#